data_AF-A0A450ZK78-F1
#
_entry.id   AF-A0A450ZK78-F1
#
_cell.length_a   1.000
_cell.length_b   1.000
_cell.length_c   1.000
_cell.angle_alpha   90.00
_cell.angle_beta   90.00
_cell.angle_gamma   90.00
#
_symmetry.space_group_name_H-M   'P 1'
#
loop_
_entity.id
_entity.type
_entity.pdbx_description
1 polymer ?
#
loop_
_entity_poly.entity_id
_entity_poly.type
_entity_poly.pdbx_seq_one_letter_code
_entity_poly.pdbx_strand_id
1 'polypeptide(L)'
;MIPQQKGRPVATQPATIDHPYLIRKGIRVPSENRVRQCRELLVLPVMDFKANLTSLQFIAPNANKRLLSGGRKRDCFIPVQGDIANPSKVVIYEGWATGCTLFEDEPESTILAAIDAGNLKPVAINARNRWPFAELVIAGDDDRKTPGNPGATKAKEAAIASDALLAFPQWPEGAPDTLTDFNDLVQWQRGAHHE
;
A
#
# COMPACT_ATOMS: atom_id res chain seq x y z
N MET A 1 13.82 -2.02 -43.43
CA MET A 1 13.02 -2.80 -42.47
C MET A 1 13.93 -3.20 -41.32
N ILE A 2 13.83 -2.55 -40.17
CA ILE A 2 14.55 -2.96 -38.96
C ILE A 2 13.63 -3.93 -38.22
N PRO A 3 14.04 -5.18 -37.94
CA PRO A 3 13.19 -6.10 -37.20
C PRO A 3 13.01 -5.59 -35.77
N GLN A 4 11.76 -5.38 -35.36
CA GLN A 4 11.44 -5.18 -33.96
C GLN A 4 11.75 -6.48 -33.19
N GLN A 5 12.82 -6.49 -32.40
CA GLN A 5 13.03 -7.52 -31.40
C GLN A 5 11.91 -7.41 -30.36
N LYS A 6 10.94 -8.32 -30.43
CA LYS A 6 10.02 -8.59 -29.32
C LYS A 6 10.86 -9.06 -28.15
N GLY A 7 11.03 -8.19 -27.14
CA GLY A 7 11.79 -8.51 -25.93
C GLY A 7 11.25 -9.79 -25.29
N ARG A 8 12.16 -10.71 -24.96
CA ARG A 8 11.87 -11.92 -24.18
C ARG A 8 11.16 -11.52 -22.89
N PRO A 9 10.10 -12.22 -22.45
CA PRO A 9 9.53 -11.98 -21.13
C PRO A 9 10.62 -12.20 -20.09
N VAL A 10 10.95 -11.16 -19.33
CA VAL A 10 11.88 -11.26 -18.20
C VAL A 10 11.14 -11.97 -17.08
N ALA A 11 11.65 -13.13 -16.66
CA ALA A 11 11.10 -13.88 -15.55
C ALA A 11 11.14 -13.04 -14.26
N THR A 12 10.07 -13.14 -13.46
CA THR A 12 10.04 -12.54 -12.13
C THR A 12 10.37 -13.59 -11.08
N GLN A 13 11.11 -13.21 -10.06
CA GLN A 13 11.45 -14.05 -8.91
C GLN A 13 10.79 -13.51 -7.64
N PRO A 14 10.68 -14.28 -6.55
CA PRO A 14 10.32 -13.70 -5.25
C PRO A 14 11.24 -12.53 -4.91
N ALA A 15 10.71 -11.46 -4.32
CA ALA A 15 11.55 -10.34 -3.89
C ALA A 15 12.52 -10.78 -2.80
N THR A 16 13.77 -10.32 -2.90
CA THR A 16 14.77 -10.57 -1.86
C THR A 16 14.65 -9.51 -0.77
N ILE A 17 14.89 -9.90 0.49
CA ILE A 17 14.88 -8.98 1.62
C ILE A 17 15.94 -7.86 1.46
N ASP A 18 16.99 -8.12 0.69
CA ASP A 18 18.08 -7.19 0.42
C ASP A 18 17.72 -6.06 -0.56
N HIS A 19 16.49 -6.02 -1.08
CA HIS A 19 16.09 -4.96 -2.01
C HIS A 19 16.21 -3.58 -1.33
N PRO A 20 16.92 -2.59 -1.91
CA PRO A 20 17.23 -1.33 -1.23
C PRO A 20 16.01 -0.55 -0.73
N TYR A 21 14.89 -0.60 -1.46
CA TYR A 21 13.63 0.00 -1.01
C TYR A 21 13.09 -0.64 0.27
N LEU A 22 13.15 -1.98 0.39
CA LEU A 22 12.63 -2.70 1.56
C LEU A 22 13.48 -2.38 2.79
N ILE A 23 14.81 -2.40 2.64
CA ILE A 23 15.75 -2.00 3.69
C ILE A 23 15.46 -0.56 4.13
N ARG A 24 15.39 0.38 3.18
CA ARG A 24 15.15 1.80 3.47
C ARG A 24 13.82 2.04 4.19
N LYS A 25 12.78 1.30 3.84
CA LYS A 25 11.47 1.40 4.50
C LYS A 25 11.35 0.48 5.72
N GLY A 26 12.39 -0.29 6.06
CA GLY A 26 12.38 -1.26 7.16
C GLY A 26 11.24 -2.28 7.05
N ILE A 27 10.89 -2.68 5.83
CA ILE A 27 9.77 -3.58 5.53
C ILE A 27 10.25 -5.02 5.54
N ARG A 28 9.57 -5.86 6.32
CA ARG A 28 9.59 -7.31 6.13
C ARG A 28 8.44 -7.70 5.21
N VAL A 29 8.75 -8.37 4.10
CA VAL A 29 7.72 -8.83 3.17
C VAL A 29 6.96 -9.99 3.81
N PRO A 30 5.63 -9.90 3.99
CA PRO A 30 4.84 -11.01 4.51
C PRO A 30 4.99 -12.24 3.62
N SER A 31 5.04 -13.44 4.22
CA SER A 31 5.31 -14.70 3.51
C SER A 31 4.26 -15.04 2.43
N GLU A 32 3.04 -14.55 2.57
CA GLU A 32 1.95 -14.78 1.62
C GLU A 32 1.83 -13.67 0.56
N ASN A 33 2.68 -12.65 0.65
CA ASN A 33 2.62 -11.50 -0.24
C ASN A 33 3.10 -11.87 -1.65
N ARG A 34 2.39 -11.38 -2.66
CA ARG A 34 2.64 -11.65 -4.08
C ARG A 34 3.71 -10.73 -4.67
N VAL A 35 4.58 -10.15 -3.85
CA VAL A 35 5.65 -9.27 -4.30
C VAL A 35 6.69 -10.08 -5.06
N ARG A 36 6.95 -9.65 -6.28
CA ARG A 36 7.98 -10.22 -7.14
C ARG A 36 9.07 -9.19 -7.34
N GLN A 37 10.19 -9.64 -7.88
CA GLN A 37 11.29 -8.80 -8.29
C GLN A 37 11.65 -9.12 -9.74
N CYS A 38 11.91 -8.07 -10.51
CA CYS A 38 12.35 -8.12 -11.90
C CYS A 38 13.56 -7.18 -12.02
N ARG A 39 14.76 -7.76 -12.07
CA ARG A 39 16.03 -7.02 -11.92
C ARG A 39 16.02 -6.23 -10.59
N GLU A 40 16.19 -4.91 -10.68
CA GLU A 40 16.21 -3.98 -9.55
C GLU A 40 14.82 -3.45 -9.15
N LEU A 41 13.74 -3.94 -9.78
CA LEU A 41 12.40 -3.45 -9.50
C LEU A 41 11.62 -4.46 -8.68
N LEU A 42 11.02 -4.01 -7.58
CA LEU A 42 9.87 -4.72 -7.02
C LEU A 42 8.69 -4.60 -7.97
N VAL A 43 7.90 -5.65 -8.06
CA VAL A 43 6.72 -5.78 -8.90
C VAL A 43 5.57 -6.23 -8.02
N LEU A 44 4.59 -5.35 -7.86
CA LEU A 44 3.39 -5.55 -7.06
C LEU A 44 2.18 -5.74 -7.96
N PRO A 45 1.36 -6.79 -7.75
CA PRO A 45 0.14 -6.97 -8.52
C PRO A 45 -0.92 -5.97 -8.08
N VAL A 46 -1.58 -5.34 -9.06
CA VAL A 46 -2.81 -4.57 -8.82
C VAL A 46 -3.98 -5.42 -9.27
N MET A 47 -4.93 -5.65 -8.38
CA MET A 47 -6.06 -6.56 -8.58
C MET A 47 -7.40 -5.87 -8.36
N ASP A 48 -8.44 -6.38 -9.01
CA ASP A 48 -9.82 -6.04 -8.66
C ASP A 48 -10.40 -6.99 -7.60
N PHE A 49 -11.59 -6.65 -7.10
CA PHE A 49 -12.33 -7.46 -6.12
C PHE A 49 -12.88 -8.80 -6.67
N LYS A 50 -12.65 -9.08 -7.97
CA LYS A 50 -12.92 -10.39 -8.61
C LYS A 50 -11.64 -11.22 -8.75
N ALA A 51 -10.54 -10.79 -8.12
CA ALA A 51 -9.23 -11.42 -8.16
C ALA A 51 -8.57 -11.44 -9.55
N ASN A 52 -8.96 -10.56 -10.47
CA ASN A 52 -8.26 -10.39 -11.74
C ASN A 52 -7.06 -9.47 -11.57
N LEU A 53 -5.94 -9.79 -12.24
CA LEU A 53 -4.81 -8.87 -12.37
C LEU A 53 -5.18 -7.75 -13.37
N THR A 54 -5.13 -6.50 -12.93
CA THR A 54 -5.57 -5.34 -13.73
C THR A 54 -4.43 -4.39 -14.10
N SER A 55 -3.35 -4.41 -13.32
CA SER A 55 -2.13 -3.64 -13.55
C SER A 55 -0.98 -4.21 -12.72
N LEU A 56 0.19 -3.57 -12.82
CA LEU A 56 1.34 -3.78 -11.96
C LEU A 56 1.81 -2.43 -11.42
N GLN A 57 2.27 -2.39 -10.18
CA GLN A 57 3.08 -1.29 -9.66
C GLN A 57 4.54 -1.75 -9.56
N PHE A 58 5.44 -0.96 -10.12
CA PHE A 58 6.88 -1.15 -10.04
C PHE A 58 7.46 -0.18 -9.02
N ILE A 59 8.36 -0.66 -8.17
CA ILE A 59 9.09 0.18 -7.22
C ILE A 59 10.59 0.01 -7.46
N ALA A 60 11.26 1.13 -7.77
CA ALA A 60 12.70 1.17 -7.98
C ALA A 60 13.47 1.27 -6.65
N PRO A 61 14.80 0.98 -6.65
CA PRO A 61 15.62 1.06 -5.43
C PRO A 61 15.59 2.43 -4.76
N ASN A 62 15.42 3.50 -5.55
CA ASN A 62 15.32 4.88 -5.08
C ASN A 62 13.91 5.30 -4.61
N ALA A 63 13.00 4.33 -4.41
CA ALA A 63 11.60 4.52 -4.04
C ALA A 63 10.69 5.13 -5.13
N ASN A 64 11.17 5.35 -6.35
CA ASN A 64 10.30 5.79 -7.44
C ASN A 64 9.30 4.68 -7.79
N LYS A 65 8.01 5.01 -7.69
CA LYS A 65 6.90 4.10 -8.00
C LYS A 65 6.33 4.42 -9.39
N ARG A 66 6.03 3.41 -10.18
CA ARG A 66 5.39 3.56 -11.50
C ARG A 66 4.33 2.50 -11.70
N LEU A 67 3.22 2.85 -12.34
CA LEU A 67 2.22 1.86 -12.76
C LEU A 67 2.52 1.39 -14.19
N LEU A 68 2.10 0.16 -14.50
CA LEU A 68 2.13 -0.35 -15.87
C LEU A 68 1.24 0.52 -16.78
N SER A 69 1.81 1.01 -17.88
CA SER A 69 1.09 1.83 -18.85
C SER A 69 -0.14 1.10 -19.39
N GLY A 70 -1.29 1.79 -19.41
CA GLY A 70 -2.57 1.21 -19.81
C GLY A 70 -3.24 0.31 -18.76
N GLY A 71 -2.58 0.03 -17.64
CA GLY A 71 -3.15 -0.75 -16.55
C GLY A 71 -4.18 0.06 -15.74
N ARG A 72 -5.19 -0.64 -15.22
CA ARG A 72 -6.28 -0.02 -14.44
C ARG A 72 -5.94 -0.03 -12.95
N LYS A 73 -5.79 1.16 -12.35
CA LYS A 73 -5.65 1.33 -10.88
C LYS A 73 -6.96 1.66 -10.18
N ARG A 74 -7.86 2.40 -10.84
CA ARG A 74 -9.11 2.86 -10.24
C ARG A 74 -9.95 1.65 -9.81
N ASP A 75 -10.51 1.70 -8.60
CA ASP A 75 -11.32 0.62 -8.02
C ASP A 75 -10.54 -0.69 -7.77
N CYS A 76 -9.22 -0.66 -7.93
CA CYS A 76 -8.31 -1.80 -7.77
C CYS A 76 -7.32 -1.51 -6.64
N PHE A 77 -6.72 -2.56 -6.10
CA PHE A 77 -5.85 -2.49 -4.93
C PHE A 77 -4.64 -3.41 -5.09
N ILE A 78 -3.62 -3.19 -4.26
CA ILE A 78 -2.52 -4.14 -4.09
C ILE A 78 -2.80 -4.92 -2.80
N PRO A 79 -2.98 -6.25 -2.85
CA PRO A 79 -3.10 -7.05 -1.65
C PRO A 79 -1.76 -7.04 -0.91
N VAL A 80 -1.79 -6.76 0.39
CA VAL A 80 -0.61 -6.84 1.24
C VAL A 80 -0.60 -8.18 1.97
N GLN A 81 -1.70 -8.53 2.63
CA GLN A 81 -1.84 -9.74 3.46
C GLN A 81 -3.32 -10.00 3.80
N GLY A 82 -3.61 -11.23 4.28
CA GLY A 82 -4.89 -11.60 4.90
C GLY A 82 -5.88 -12.30 3.97
N ASP A 83 -6.94 -12.85 4.56
CA ASP A 83 -7.98 -13.57 3.84
C ASP A 83 -8.95 -12.61 3.13
N ILE A 84 -8.93 -12.65 1.80
CA ILE A 84 -9.86 -11.88 0.97
C ILE A 84 -11.20 -12.60 0.73
N ALA A 85 -11.32 -13.86 1.13
CA ALA A 85 -12.56 -14.60 1.00
C ALA A 85 -13.58 -14.12 2.04
N ASN A 86 -13.25 -14.18 3.34
CA ASN A 86 -14.15 -13.80 4.43
C ASN A 86 -13.41 -13.06 5.57
N PRO A 87 -12.93 -11.82 5.35
CA PRO A 87 -12.31 -11.05 6.40
C PRO A 87 -13.32 -10.62 7.48
N SER A 88 -12.91 -10.70 8.75
CA SER A 88 -13.61 -10.05 9.86
C SER A 88 -13.28 -8.56 9.94
N LYS A 89 -12.04 -8.17 9.57
CA LYS A 89 -11.53 -6.80 9.54
C LYS A 89 -10.72 -6.53 8.27
N VAL A 90 -10.94 -5.36 7.67
CA VAL A 90 -10.26 -4.91 6.46
C VAL A 90 -9.66 -3.52 6.71
N VAL A 91 -8.35 -3.41 6.56
CA VAL A 91 -7.64 -2.13 6.69
C VAL A 91 -7.13 -1.68 5.33
N ILE A 92 -7.47 -0.47 4.94
CA ILE A 92 -7.14 0.11 3.64
C ILE A 92 -6.19 1.29 3.85
N TYR A 93 -4.98 1.18 3.30
CA TYR A 93 -3.93 2.20 3.34
C TYR A 93 -3.75 2.86 1.97
N GLU A 94 -3.10 4.02 1.92
CA GLU A 94 -2.68 4.62 0.66
C GLU A 94 -1.56 3.79 -0.01
N GLY A 95 -0.40 3.70 0.65
CA GLY A 95 0.80 3.05 0.11
C GLY A 95 0.98 1.60 0.56
N TRP A 96 1.57 0.78 -0.32
CA TRP A 96 1.92 -0.62 0.00
C TRP A 96 2.90 -0.74 1.18
N ALA A 97 3.88 0.17 1.30
CA ALA A 97 4.84 0.18 2.41
C ALA A 97 4.17 0.33 3.76
N THR A 98 3.29 1.31 3.89
CA THR A 98 2.53 1.62 5.11
C THR A 98 1.75 0.39 5.58
N GLY A 99 1.07 -0.30 4.65
CA GLY A 99 0.35 -1.53 4.96
C GLY A 99 1.25 -2.69 5.42
N CYS A 100 2.47 -2.81 4.88
CA CYS A 100 3.43 -3.82 5.36
C CYS A 100 3.92 -3.53 6.77
N THR A 101 4.16 -2.27 7.12
CA THR A 101 4.71 -1.89 8.43
C THR A 101 3.71 -2.16 9.55
N LEU A 102 2.44 -1.84 9.32
CA LEU A 102 1.39 -2.02 10.32
C LEU A 102 0.79 -3.43 10.37
N PHE A 103 1.14 -4.29 9.41
CA PHE A 103 0.78 -5.70 9.50
C PHE A 103 1.34 -6.37 10.76
N GLU A 104 2.49 -5.92 11.27
CA GLU A 104 3.09 -6.46 12.50
C GLU A 104 2.13 -6.34 13.71
N ASP A 105 1.26 -5.33 13.73
CA ASP A 105 0.32 -5.07 14.81
C ASP A 105 -1.08 -5.67 14.57
N GLU A 106 -1.40 -6.07 13.33
CA GLU A 106 -2.74 -6.51 12.91
C GLU A 106 -2.69 -7.81 12.07
N PRO A 107 -2.13 -8.92 12.62
CA PRO A 107 -1.82 -10.12 11.84
C PRO A 107 -3.05 -10.86 11.28
N GLU A 108 -4.23 -10.66 11.89
CA GLU A 108 -5.49 -11.30 11.49
C GLU A 108 -6.31 -10.45 10.50
N SER A 109 -5.89 -9.22 10.25
CA SER A 109 -6.61 -8.28 9.38
C SER A 109 -6.27 -8.49 7.90
N THR A 110 -7.26 -8.23 7.03
CA THR A 110 -7.02 -8.15 5.58
C THR A 110 -6.55 -6.75 5.21
N ILE A 111 -5.35 -6.66 4.64
CA ILE A 111 -4.66 -5.41 4.40
C ILE A 111 -4.58 -5.13 2.90
N LEU A 112 -5.16 -3.99 2.48
CA LEU A 112 -5.20 -3.56 1.08
C LEU A 112 -4.51 -2.20 0.94
N ALA A 113 -3.64 -2.05 -0.06
CA ALA A 113 -3.11 -0.76 -0.45
C ALA A 113 -3.90 -0.18 -1.64
N ALA A 114 -4.42 1.02 -1.48
CA ALA A 114 -5.19 1.75 -2.48
C ALA A 114 -4.31 2.42 -3.55
N ILE A 115 -2.98 2.31 -3.46
CA ILE A 115 -1.99 2.81 -4.42
C ILE A 115 -1.70 4.31 -4.26
N ASP A 116 -2.74 5.13 -4.12
CA ASP A 116 -2.66 6.59 -3.89
C ASP A 116 -3.95 7.13 -3.22
N ALA A 117 -3.86 8.33 -2.66
CA ALA A 117 -4.96 9.01 -1.94
C ALA A 117 -6.25 9.08 -2.78
N GLY A 118 -6.12 9.37 -4.07
CA GLY A 118 -7.26 9.53 -4.98
C GLY A 118 -8.05 8.24 -5.22
N ASN A 119 -7.45 7.09 -4.89
CA ASN A 119 -8.06 5.77 -5.07
C ASN A 119 -8.54 5.15 -3.76
N LEU A 120 -8.34 5.79 -2.60
CA LEU A 120 -8.86 5.33 -1.30
C LEU A 120 -10.38 5.15 -1.34
N LYS A 121 -11.12 6.19 -1.73
CA LYS A 121 -12.60 6.18 -1.78
C LYS A 121 -13.18 5.08 -2.67
N PRO A 122 -12.78 4.93 -3.96
CA PRO A 122 -13.29 3.85 -4.78
C PRO A 122 -12.96 2.46 -4.22
N VAL A 123 -11.75 2.24 -3.68
CA VAL A 123 -11.40 0.94 -3.06
C VAL A 123 -12.25 0.68 -1.81
N ALA A 124 -12.43 1.68 -0.94
CA ALA A 124 -13.23 1.58 0.28
C ALA A 124 -14.71 1.24 0.01
N ILE A 125 -15.32 1.90 -0.97
CA ILE A 125 -16.71 1.62 -1.38
C ILE A 125 -16.83 0.18 -1.89
N ASN A 126 -15.91 -0.26 -2.75
CA ASN A 126 -15.95 -1.62 -3.28
C ASN A 126 -15.68 -2.67 -2.18
N ALA A 127 -14.80 -2.38 -1.23
CA ALA A 127 -14.55 -3.24 -0.07
C ALA A 127 -15.82 -3.38 0.80
N ARG A 128 -16.52 -2.28 1.11
CA ARG A 128 -17.77 -2.32 1.86
C ARG A 128 -18.85 -3.11 1.14
N ASN A 129 -18.98 -2.92 -0.18
CA ASN A 129 -19.92 -3.70 -1.00
C ASN A 129 -19.59 -5.20 -1.02
N ARG A 130 -18.29 -5.54 -1.03
CA ARG A 130 -17.83 -6.94 -1.06
C ARG A 130 -17.97 -7.63 0.31
N TRP A 131 -17.65 -6.91 1.39
CA TRP A 131 -17.64 -7.41 2.75
C TRP A 131 -18.51 -6.50 3.65
N PRO A 132 -19.84 -6.57 3.52
CA PRO A 132 -20.75 -5.63 4.19
C PRO A 132 -20.66 -5.69 5.72
N PHE A 133 -20.29 -6.83 6.30
CA PHE A 133 -20.22 -7.05 7.74
C PHE A 133 -18.81 -6.96 8.33
N ALA A 134 -17.77 -6.82 7.50
CA ALA A 134 -16.42 -6.65 8.02
C ALA A 134 -16.27 -5.27 8.69
N GLU A 135 -15.46 -5.19 9.73
CA GLU A 135 -14.97 -3.91 10.22
C GLU A 135 -14.04 -3.32 9.16
N LEU A 136 -14.34 -2.11 8.67
CA LEU A 136 -13.48 -1.42 7.71
C LEU A 136 -12.78 -0.28 8.42
N VAL A 137 -11.48 -0.16 8.20
CA VAL A 137 -10.65 0.95 8.67
C VAL A 137 -9.95 1.57 7.47
N ILE A 138 -10.12 2.88 7.28
CA ILE A 138 -9.31 3.66 6.35
C ILE A 138 -8.18 4.30 7.14
N ALA A 139 -6.95 3.98 6.77
CA ALA A 139 -5.77 4.56 7.37
C ALA A 139 -5.13 5.52 6.36
N GLY A 140 -5.20 6.82 6.67
CA GLY A 140 -4.71 7.87 5.79
C GLY A 140 -3.31 8.36 6.17
N ASP A 141 -2.60 8.88 5.18
CA ASP A 141 -1.37 9.65 5.41
C ASP A 141 -1.74 11.06 5.90
N ASP A 142 -0.86 11.67 6.68
CA ASP A 142 -0.94 13.03 7.18
C ASP A 142 0.11 13.91 6.51
N ASP A 143 -0.16 14.27 5.25
CA ASP A 143 0.62 15.16 4.41
C ASP A 143 0.51 16.64 4.85
N ARG A 144 0.70 16.93 6.15
CA ARG A 144 0.41 18.24 6.75
C ARG A 144 1.19 19.43 6.15
N LYS A 145 2.29 19.14 5.43
CA LYS A 145 3.08 20.15 4.70
C LYS A 145 2.57 20.42 3.28
N THR A 146 1.67 19.59 2.77
CA THR A 146 1.05 19.76 1.46
C THR A 146 -0.25 20.56 1.61
N PRO A 147 -0.47 21.63 0.84
CA PRO A 147 -1.70 22.40 0.89
C PRO A 147 -2.95 21.50 0.78
N GLY A 148 -3.84 21.61 1.76
CA GLY A 148 -5.09 20.83 1.82
C GLY A 148 -4.95 19.40 2.36
N ASN A 149 -3.74 18.96 2.75
CA ASN A 149 -3.46 17.65 3.34
C ASN A 149 -4.20 16.51 2.60
N PRO A 150 -3.84 16.23 1.34
CA PRO A 150 -4.62 15.37 0.46
C PRO A 150 -4.80 13.94 1.00
N GLY A 151 -3.78 13.33 1.61
CA GLY A 151 -3.89 12.03 2.28
C GLY A 151 -5.00 12.03 3.33
N ALA A 152 -4.97 12.98 4.28
CA ALA A 152 -5.95 13.03 5.36
C ALA A 152 -7.35 13.39 4.86
N THR A 153 -7.45 14.32 3.93
CA THR A 153 -8.73 14.73 3.33
C THR A 153 -9.37 13.57 2.56
N LYS A 154 -8.61 12.85 1.74
CA LYS A 154 -9.14 11.73 0.95
C LYS A 154 -9.46 10.51 1.80
N ALA A 155 -8.70 10.25 2.85
CA ALA A 155 -9.02 9.21 3.81
C ALA A 155 -10.36 9.48 4.54
N LYS A 156 -10.61 10.73 4.96
CA LYS A 156 -11.91 11.14 5.53
C LYS A 156 -13.06 10.93 4.54
N GLU A 157 -12.90 11.39 3.30
CA GLU A 157 -13.91 11.21 2.25
C GLU A 157 -14.22 9.73 1.98
N ALA A 158 -13.19 8.87 2.01
CA ALA A 158 -13.33 7.44 1.83
C ALA A 158 -14.07 6.80 3.01
N ALA A 159 -13.66 7.10 4.24
CA ALA A 159 -14.25 6.55 5.45
C ALA A 159 -15.75 6.86 5.54
N ILE A 160 -16.14 8.11 5.28
CA ILE A 160 -17.54 8.54 5.24
C ILE A 160 -18.31 7.77 4.16
N ALA A 161 -17.74 7.64 2.97
CA ALA A 161 -18.42 7.02 1.83
C ALA A 161 -18.60 5.50 1.95
N SER A 162 -17.83 4.83 2.81
CA SER A 162 -17.86 3.38 3.00
C SER A 162 -18.34 2.95 4.40
N ASP A 163 -18.80 3.88 5.23
CA ASP A 163 -19.14 3.63 6.65
C ASP A 163 -18.00 2.88 7.37
N ALA A 164 -16.80 3.43 7.27
CA ALA A 164 -15.58 2.85 7.83
C ALA A 164 -15.03 3.72 8.95
N LEU A 165 -14.30 3.08 9.87
CA LEU A 165 -13.46 3.77 10.84
C LEU A 165 -12.32 4.50 10.12
N LEU A 166 -11.76 5.50 10.78
CA LEU A 166 -10.68 6.32 10.24
C LEU A 166 -9.52 6.35 11.23
N ALA A 167 -8.31 6.10 10.73
CA ALA A 167 -7.09 6.15 11.50
C ALA A 167 -6.06 7.09 10.84
N PHE A 168 -5.31 7.80 11.69
CA PHE A 168 -4.16 8.62 11.31
C PHE A 168 -2.98 8.34 12.24
N PRO A 169 -1.74 8.49 11.76
CA PRO A 169 -0.58 8.40 12.63
C PRO A 169 -0.69 9.43 13.76
N GLN A 170 -0.36 9.00 14.98
CA GLN A 170 -0.26 9.90 16.13
C GLN A 170 1.19 10.29 16.30
N TRP A 171 1.51 11.56 16.10
CA TRP A 171 2.88 12.07 16.15
C TRP A 171 3.26 12.44 17.58
N PRO A 172 4.24 11.74 18.20
CA PRO A 172 4.73 12.09 19.53
C PRO A 172 5.39 13.48 19.55
N GLU A 173 5.56 14.04 20.75
CA GLU A 173 6.34 15.27 20.90
C GLU A 173 7.75 15.08 20.35
N GLY A 174 8.24 16.08 19.60
CA GLY A 174 9.54 16.02 18.92
C GLY A 174 9.56 15.28 17.59
N ALA A 175 8.45 14.66 17.17
CA ALA A 175 8.35 14.05 15.85
C ALA A 175 8.51 15.11 14.73
N PRO A 176 9.42 14.91 13.76
CA PRO A 176 9.58 15.83 12.65
C PRO A 176 8.30 16.03 11.85
N ASP A 177 8.04 17.26 11.41
CA ASP A 177 6.91 17.59 10.54
C ASP A 177 7.02 16.98 9.12
N THR A 178 8.18 16.41 8.80
CA THR A 178 8.47 15.70 7.55
C THR A 178 7.94 14.27 7.53
N LEU A 179 7.56 13.70 8.68
CA LEU A 179 6.95 12.37 8.73
C LEU A 179 5.47 12.49 8.33
N THR A 180 5.05 11.70 7.36
CA THR A 180 3.69 11.82 6.80
C THR A 180 2.87 10.54 6.95
N ASP A 181 3.49 9.37 7.06
CA ASP A 181 2.77 8.09 7.10
C ASP A 181 3.11 7.26 8.34
N PHE A 182 2.33 6.20 8.58
CA PHE A 182 2.58 5.31 9.72
C PHE A 182 3.93 4.59 9.64
N ASN A 183 4.44 4.35 8.43
CA ASN A 183 5.75 3.74 8.29
C ASN A 183 6.84 4.69 8.78
N ASP A 184 6.78 5.96 8.42
CA ASP A 184 7.73 6.99 8.83
C ASP A 184 7.70 7.16 10.36
N LEU A 185 6.52 7.07 11.00
CA LEU A 185 6.39 7.04 12.46
C LEU A 185 7.16 5.86 13.08
N VAL A 186 6.91 4.65 12.60
CA VAL A 186 7.56 3.44 13.12
C VAL A 186 9.08 3.47 12.91
N GLN A 187 9.54 3.92 11.74
CA GLN A 187 10.97 4.04 11.47
C GLN A 187 11.64 5.09 12.38
N TRP A 188 10.98 6.24 12.59
CA TRP A 188 11.50 7.27 13.49
C TRP A 188 11.58 6.78 14.94
N GLN A 189 10.54 6.12 15.45
CA GLN A 189 10.54 5.53 16.79
C GLN A 189 11.63 4.46 16.95
N ARG A 190 11.78 3.58 15.95
CA ARG A 190 12.88 2.58 15.95
C ARG A 190 14.24 3.26 16.01
N GLY A 191 14.45 4.35 15.26
CA GLY A 191 15.70 5.12 15.32
C GLY A 191 15.93 5.81 16.66
N ALA A 192 14.90 6.43 17.24
CA ALA A 192 14.96 7.16 18.50
C ALA A 192 15.24 6.28 19.73
N HIS A 193 14.97 4.97 19.66
CA HIS A 193 15.30 4.02 20.72
C HIS A 193 16.72 3.42 20.64
N HIS A 194 17.52 3.82 19.64
CA HIS A 194 18.92 3.37 19.48
C HIS A 194 19.96 4.49 19.70
N GLU A 195 19.54 5.66 20.21
CA GLU A 195 20.40 6.74 20.71
C GLU A 195 20.39 6.78 22.25
#